data_AF-U7D6N4-F1
#
_entry.id   AF-U7D6N4-F1
#
_cell.length_a   1.000
_cell.length_b   1.000
_cell.length_c   1.000
_cell.angle_alpha   90.00
_cell.angle_beta   90.00
_cell.angle_gamma   90.00
#
_symmetry.space_group_name_H-M   'P 1'
#
loop_
_entity.id
_entity.type
_entity.pdbx_description
1 polymer ?
#
loop_
_entity_poly.entity_id
_entity_poly.type
_entity_poly.pdbx_seq_one_letter_code
_entity_poly.pdbx_strand_id
1 'polypeptide(L)' 'MDKIKNELIRKARDRYENIFPCGGTQNLLECFTIENGQMYFWFNTPDNSTHALYTDLA' A
#
# COMPACT_ATOMS: atom_id res chain seq x y z
N MET A 1 1.53 13.08 6.15
CA MET A 1 1.92 11.71 5.74
C MET A 1 0.84 10.68 6.06
N ASP A 2 0.33 10.62 7.29
CA ASP A 2 -0.66 9.59 7.67
C ASP A 2 -1.97 9.63 6.87
N LYS A 3 -2.43 10.83 6.49
CA LYS A 3 -3.61 10.98 5.62
C LYS A 3 -3.40 10.31 4.24
N ILE A 4 -2.24 10.51 3.63
CA ILE A 4 -1.89 9.94 2.32
C ILE A 4 -1.81 8.41 2.41
N LYS A 5 -1.16 7.89 3.47
CA LYS A 5 -1.10 6.44 3.74
C LYS A 5 -2.49 5.84 3.90
N ASN A 6 -3.35 6.48 4.70
CA ASN A 6 -4.74 6.04 4.90
C ASN A 6 -5.55 6.07 3.59
N GLU A 7 -5.34 7.08 2.74
CA GLU A 7 -5.99 7.15 1.43
C GLU A 7 -5.53 6.03 0.49
N LEU A 8 -4.24 5.69 0.47
CA LEU A 8 -3.72 4.57 -0.32
C LEU A 8 -4.26 3.22 0.18
N ILE A 9 -4.31 3.00 1.50
CA ILE A 9 -4.92 1.81 2.10
C ILE A 9 -6.41 1.72 1.73
N ARG A 10 -7.15 2.84 1.83
CA ARG A 10 -8.56 2.88 1.43
C ARG A 10 -8.73 2.52 -0.04
N LYS A 11 -7.96 3.14 -0.94
CA LYS A 11 -8.00 2.85 -2.38
C LYS A 11 -7.68 1.38 -2.68
N ALA A 12 -6.74 0.77 -1.96
CA ALA A 12 -6.41 -0.64 -2.11
C ALA A 12 -7.57 -1.54 -1.68
N ARG A 13 -8.21 -1.25 -0.53
CA ARG A 13 -9.40 -1.97 -0.06
C ARG A 13 -10.59 -1.81 -1.00
N ASP A 14 -10.82 -0.60 -1.51
CA ASP A 14 -11.91 -0.32 -2.45
C ASP A 14 -11.75 -1.12 -3.76
N ARG A 15 -10.51 -1.43 -4.16
CA ARG A 15 -10.20 -2.12 -5.42
C ARG A 15 -10.08 -3.64 -5.30
N TYR A 16 -9.56 -4.14 -4.19
CA TYR A 16 -9.20 -5.56 -4.02
C TYR A 16 -9.95 -6.25 -2.87
N GLU A 17 -10.79 -5.52 -2.13
CA GLU A 17 -11.52 -5.95 -0.93
C GLU A 17 -10.59 -6.38 0.21
N ASN A 18 -9.93 -7.53 0.06
CA ASN A 18 -9.01 -8.12 1.03
C ASN A 18 -7.57 -7.81 0.64
N ILE A 19 -6.87 -7.10 1.53
CA ILE A 19 -5.44 -6.80 1.38
C ILE A 19 -4.69 -7.21 2.65
N PHE A 20 -3.48 -7.68 2.47
CA PHE A 20 -2.59 -8.15 3.53
C PHE A 20 -1.25 -7.42 3.49
N PRO A 21 -0.52 -7.37 4.61
CA PRO A 21 0.85 -6.89 4.62
C PRO A 21 1.69 -7.60 3.56
N CYS A 22 2.50 -6.82 2.86
CA CYS A 22 3.45 -7.24 1.86
C CYS A 22 4.66 -7.93 2.52
N GLY A 23 5.19 -8.98 1.86
CA GLY A 23 6.41 -9.66 2.31
C GLY A 23 6.30 -10.21 3.74
N GLY A 24 7.38 -10.08 4.52
CA GLY A 24 7.46 -10.53 5.93
C GLY A 24 7.02 -9.49 6.96
N THR A 25 6.32 -8.43 6.56
CA THR A 25 5.85 -7.37 7.48
C THR A 25 4.61 -7.81 8.25
N GLN A 26 4.41 -7.23 9.44
CA GLN A 26 3.28 -7.62 10.30
C GLN A 26 2.03 -6.75 10.11
N ASN A 27 2.17 -5.56 9.52
CA ASN A 27 1.06 -4.64 9.33
C ASN A 27 1.20 -3.81 8.05
N LEU A 28 0.08 -3.26 7.56
CA LEU A 28 0.04 -2.49 6.31
C LEU A 28 0.84 -1.17 6.39
N LEU A 29 1.04 -0.61 7.59
CA LEU A 29 1.73 0.66 7.78
C LEU A 29 3.25 0.56 7.55
N GLU A 30 3.80 -0.66 7.60
CA GLU A 30 5.18 -1.00 7.27
C GLU A 30 5.42 -1.16 5.77
N CYS A 31 4.37 -1.27 4.95
CA CYS A 31 4.46 -1.53 3.52
C CYS A 31 4.53 -0.28 2.64
N PHE A 32 5.10 0.80 3.16
CA PHE A 32 5.26 2.05 2.42
C PHE A 32 6.72 2.31 2.10
N THR A 33 7.00 2.64 0.85
CA THR A 33 8.31 3.13 0.42
C THR A 33 8.16 4.52 -0.21
N ILE A 34 9.19 5.35 -0.09
CA ILE A 34 9.25 6.65 -0.75
C ILE A 34 10.43 6.62 -1.71
N GLU A 35 10.16 6.86 -2.99
CA GLU A 35 11.18 6.87 -4.04
C GLU A 35 10.81 7.93 -5.09
N ASN A 36 11.79 8.72 -5.54
CA ASN A 36 11.62 9.75 -6.57
C ASN A 36 10.46 10.74 -6.32
N GLY A 37 10.22 11.13 -5.07
CA GLY A 37 9.13 12.04 -4.71
C GLY A 37 7.74 11.40 -4.75
N GLN A 38 7.66 10.08 -4.86
CA GLN A 38 6.41 9.32 -4.85
C GLN A 38 6.36 8.42 -3.62
N MET A 39 5.16 8.26 -3.06
CA MET A 39 4.89 7.26 -2.02
C MET A 39 4.23 6.05 -2.65
N TYR A 40 4.86 4.89 -2.47
CA TYR A 40 4.33 3.60 -2.87
C TYR A 40 3.75 2.88 -1.66
N PHE A 41 2.66 2.16 -1.89
CA PHE A 41 2.02 1.27 -0.95
C PHE A 41 1.94 -0.12 -1.56
N TRP A 42 2.66 -1.06 -0.96
CA TRP A 42 2.74 -2.45 -1.38
C TRP A 42 1.80 -3.31 -0.55
N PHE A 43 1.11 -4.27 -1.15
CA PHE A 43 0.22 -5.16 -0.40
C PHE A 43 0.01 -6.47 -1.15
N ASN A 44 -0.31 -7.52 -0.40
CA ASN A 44 -0.66 -8.82 -0.96
C ASN A 44 -2.18 -9.00 -1.03
N THR A 45 -2.64 -9.81 -1.97
CA THR A 45 -4.05 -10.22 -2.12
C THR A 45 -4.22 -11.73 -1.87
N PRO A 46 -5.45 -12.25 -1.68
CA PRO A 46 -5.69 -13.66 -1.35
C PRO A 46 -5.13 -14.68 -2.36
N ASP A 47 -4.90 -14.25 -3.59
CA ASP A 47 -4.30 -15.03 -4.67
C ASP A 47 -2.76 -15.12 -4.58
N ASN A 48 -2.15 -14.60 -3.49
CA ASN A 48 -0.72 -14.47 -3.27
C ASN A 48 0.00 -13.54 -4.26
N SER A 49 -0.72 -12.66 -4.95
CA SER A 49 -0.14 -11.61 -5.78
C SER A 49 0.29 -10.41 -4.93
N THR A 50 1.41 -9.78 -5.31
CA THR A 50 1.86 -8.50 -4.74
C THR A 50 1.48 -7.35 -5.66
N HIS A 51 0.80 -6.35 -5.12
CA HIS A 51 0.37 -5.15 -5.83
C HIS A 51 1.01 -3.90 -5.24
N ALA A 52 1.05 -2.84 -6.05
CA ALA A 52 1.49 -1.51 -5.63
C ALA A 52 0.51 -0.43 -6.09
N LEU A 53 0.17 0.48 -5.19
CA LEU A 53 -0.44 1.77 -5.53
C LEU A 53 0.56 2.89 -5.19
N TYR A 54 0.51 3.99 -5.92
CA TYR A 54 1.38 5.13 -5.66
C TYR A 54 0.65 6.46 -5.76
N THR A 55 1.28 7.48 -5.19
CA THR A 55 0.87 8.88 -5.32
C THR A 55 2.09 9.78 -5.24
N ASP A 56 2.05 10.90 -5.94
CA ASP A 56 3.08 11.92 -5.85
C ASP A 56 3.02 12.64 -4.49
N LEU A 57 4.17 13.02 -3.95
CA LEU A 57 4.33 13.82 -2.73
C LEU A 57 4.58 15.31 -3.03
N ALA A 58 4.28 15.73 -4.27
CA ALA A 58 4.42 17.10 -4.76
C ALA A 58 3.50 18.09 -4.03
#